data_AF-A0A7C2EY75-F1
#
_entry.id   AF-A0A7C2EY75-F1
#
_cell.length_a   1.000
_cell.length_b   1.000
_cell.length_c   1.000
_cell.angle_alpha   90.00
_cell.angle_beta   90.00
_cell.angle_gamma   90.00
#
_symmetry.space_group_name_H-M   'P 1'
#
loop_
_entity.id
_entity.type
_entity.pdbx_description
1 polymer ?
#
loop_
_entity_poly.entity_id
_entity_poly.type
_entity_poly.pdbx_seq_one_letter_code
_entity_poly.pdbx_strand_id
1 'polypeptide(L)'
;MYARRRLLPFVTSILFLGVLVGCDGGGGEGNRTSTINGRVTSVLARGSFKKEGFMLSFIKDILGFSKSAVAQGSGVSGIEVLAFVNGQEVDSDVTDEEGTFTLSVPGGSNVLLEFRTEEFRVSVEVFAPEGATVNVTVSLTPEEAEVEEVEVAGAIRCETGVLSLSFDELSIEGDGEEDCIRAEGNCVLDIEAGSVLLSGCERCIDARGGAELLVNTAGDFLCEAREDGIRSRGTSFVRVSSAGSIVINSSPENGIRAEGDSEIILLSDADIFILGREHGIRAEGNVFVDVEAGGECTIEGGESAIRIEGNSVVNTGSCNLIGGIDVDND
;
A
#
# COMPACT_ATOMS: atom_id res chain seq x y z
N MET A 1 4.61 29.79 -79.41
CA MET A 1 3.31 30.01 -80.08
C MET A 1 2.19 29.88 -79.05
N TYR A 2 1.23 30.81 -79.14
CA TYR A 2 0.02 31.03 -78.35
C TYR A 2 -0.71 29.74 -77.90
N ALA A 3 -1.02 29.56 -76.60
CA ALA A 3 -2.13 30.12 -75.81
C ALA A 3 -3.44 29.30 -75.88
N ARG A 4 -3.96 28.90 -74.71
CA ARG A 4 -5.33 29.25 -74.29
C ARG A 4 -5.59 28.91 -72.83
N ARG A 5 -6.00 29.95 -72.10
CA ARG A 5 -6.63 29.94 -70.77
C ARG A 5 -7.93 29.13 -70.77
N ARG A 6 -8.25 28.49 -69.65
CA ARG A 6 -9.61 28.48 -69.07
C ARG A 6 -9.53 28.64 -67.55
N LEU A 7 -10.17 29.72 -67.10
CA LEU A 7 -10.55 30.00 -65.73
C LEU A 7 -11.77 29.16 -65.36
N LEU A 8 -11.86 28.72 -64.10
CA LEU A 8 -13.10 28.69 -63.31
C LEU A 8 -12.72 28.79 -61.82
N PRO A 9 -13.49 29.55 -61.01
CA PRO A 9 -13.19 29.87 -59.62
C PRO A 9 -13.78 28.81 -58.68
N PHE A 10 -13.41 28.80 -57.39
CA PHE A 10 -14.34 28.73 -56.24
C PHE A 10 -13.59 28.61 -54.90
N VAL A 11 -14.04 29.44 -53.95
CA VAL A 11 -13.92 29.40 -52.48
C VAL A 11 -12.55 29.59 -51.82
N THR A 12 -12.29 30.85 -51.47
CA THR A 12 -11.53 31.27 -50.29
C THR A 12 -12.22 30.79 -49.00
N SER A 13 -11.63 29.82 -48.31
CA SER A 13 -11.90 29.59 -46.89
C SER A 13 -10.88 30.33 -46.05
N ILE A 14 -11.40 31.28 -45.27
CA ILE A 14 -10.70 32.04 -44.24
C ILE A 14 -10.40 31.08 -43.09
N LEU A 15 -9.12 30.78 -42.86
CA LEU A 15 -8.67 30.07 -41.66
C LEU A 15 -8.39 31.11 -40.58
N PHE A 16 -9.23 31.07 -39.55
CA PHE A 16 -9.13 31.87 -38.33
C PHE A 16 -7.79 31.61 -37.65
N LEU A 17 -6.98 32.65 -37.52
CA LEU A 17 -5.82 32.70 -36.64
C LEU A 17 -6.34 33.11 -35.25
N GLY A 18 -6.60 32.11 -34.40
CA GLY A 18 -6.98 32.28 -33.00
C GLY A 18 -5.82 31.86 -32.10
N VAL A 19 -5.31 32.82 -31.34
CA VAL A 19 -4.25 32.71 -30.35
C VAL A 19 -4.64 31.70 -29.25
N LEU A 20 -3.77 30.74 -28.95
CA LEU A 20 -3.68 30.15 -27.62
C LEU A 20 -2.22 30.20 -27.18
N VAL A 21 -1.92 31.22 -26.39
CA VAL A 21 -0.82 31.23 -25.45
C VAL A 21 -1.10 30.08 -24.48
N GLY A 22 -0.41 28.97 -24.66
CA GLY A 22 -0.41 27.87 -23.70
C GLY A 22 0.19 28.38 -22.40
N CYS A 23 -0.68 28.62 -21.43
CA CYS A 23 -0.30 28.87 -20.05
C CYS A 23 0.44 27.62 -19.56
N ASP A 24 1.67 27.84 -19.11
CA ASP A 24 2.49 26.92 -18.33
C ASP A 24 1.66 26.45 -17.13
N GLY A 25 1.06 25.27 -17.28
CA GLY A 25 0.32 24.59 -16.24
C GLY A 25 1.30 23.77 -15.41
N GLY A 26 2.01 24.44 -14.52
CA GLY A 26 2.69 23.77 -13.41
C GLY A 26 1.64 23.02 -12.59
N GLY A 27 1.54 21.72 -12.83
CA GLY A 27 0.74 20.80 -12.03
C GLY A 27 1.40 20.65 -10.67
N GLY A 28 0.98 21.47 -9.72
CA GLY A 28 1.11 21.12 -8.31
C GLY A 28 0.14 19.98 -8.05
N GLU A 29 0.67 18.77 -7.95
CA GLU A 29 -0.06 17.60 -7.47
C GLU A 29 -0.37 17.86 -5.99
N GLY A 30 -1.58 18.31 -5.69
CA GLY A 30 -2.05 18.41 -4.32
C GLY A 30 -2.33 17.01 -3.79
N ASN A 31 -1.99 16.74 -2.52
CA ASN A 31 -2.26 15.45 -1.87
C ASN A 31 -3.65 14.95 -2.25
N ARG A 32 -3.69 13.77 -2.88
CA ARG A 32 -4.94 13.12 -3.26
C ARG A 32 -5.72 12.82 -1.99
N THR A 33 -7.02 13.14 -1.97
CA THR A 33 -7.90 12.85 -0.84
C THR A 33 -8.04 11.34 -0.67
N SER A 34 -8.05 10.88 0.57
CA SER A 34 -8.25 9.49 0.95
C SER A 34 -9.59 9.34 1.66
N THR A 35 -10.14 8.14 1.63
CA THR A 35 -11.40 7.84 2.31
C THR A 35 -11.13 6.89 3.48
N ILE A 36 -11.67 7.19 4.65
CA ILE A 36 -11.71 6.26 5.78
C ILE A 36 -13.16 5.79 5.89
N ASN A 37 -13.39 4.51 5.59
CA ASN A 37 -14.64 3.84 5.95
C ASN A 37 -14.41 3.16 7.29
N GLY A 38 -15.30 3.33 8.25
CA GLY A 38 -15.13 2.63 9.51
C GLY A 38 -16.40 2.00 10.03
N ARG A 39 -16.22 1.05 10.94
CA ARG A 39 -17.30 0.36 11.63
C ARG A 39 -16.98 0.23 13.11
N VAL A 40 -17.88 0.73 13.95
CA VAL A 40 -17.85 0.49 15.39
C VAL A 40 -18.57 -0.83 15.68
N THR A 41 -17.84 -1.85 16.13
CA THR A 41 -18.39 -3.20 16.38
C THR A 41 -18.96 -3.37 17.77
N SER A 42 -18.42 -2.63 18.75
CA SER A 42 -18.87 -2.67 20.13
C SER A 42 -18.59 -1.39 20.90
N VAL A 43 -19.48 -1.08 21.84
CA VAL A 43 -19.32 -0.02 22.83
C VAL A 43 -19.51 -0.63 24.21
N LEU A 44 -18.41 -0.86 24.93
CA LEU A 44 -18.44 -1.50 26.24
C LEU A 44 -18.60 -0.44 27.34
N ALA A 45 -19.83 -0.01 27.62
CA ALA A 45 -20.08 0.89 28.76
C ALA A 45 -19.56 0.27 30.07
N ARG A 46 -18.97 1.09 30.96
CA ARG A 46 -18.62 0.68 32.33
C ARG A 46 -19.90 0.19 32.98
N GLY A 47 -20.03 -1.12 33.13
CA GLY A 47 -21.18 -1.72 33.79
C GLY A 47 -21.45 -1.02 35.12
N SER A 48 -22.65 -0.46 35.25
CA SER A 48 -23.24 -0.09 36.53
C SER A 48 -23.32 -1.35 37.39
N PHE A 49 -22.25 -1.68 38.11
CA PHE A 49 -22.33 -2.52 39.29
C PHE A 49 -23.11 -1.74 40.33
N LYS A 50 -24.44 -1.87 40.28
CA LYS A 50 -25.35 -1.30 41.26
C LYS A 50 -24.99 -1.95 42.60
N LYS A 51 -24.29 -1.19 43.43
CA LYS A 51 -23.84 -1.58 44.77
C LYS A 51 -25.05 -1.57 45.71
N GLU A 52 -25.93 -2.56 45.58
CA GLU A 52 -26.86 -2.93 46.64
C GLU A 52 -26.34 -4.21 47.30
N GLY A 53 -25.85 -4.06 48.52
CA GLY A 53 -25.25 -5.17 49.26
C GLY A 53 -26.30 -6.13 49.81
N PHE A 54 -26.11 -7.43 49.59
CA PHE A 54 -26.33 -8.46 50.62
C PHE A 54 -25.69 -9.81 50.24
N MET A 55 -24.90 -10.31 51.20
CA MET A 55 -24.54 -11.71 51.51
C MET A 55 -23.94 -12.67 50.47
N LEU A 56 -22.69 -13.03 50.80
CA LEU A 56 -21.99 -14.30 50.58
C LEU A 56 -22.89 -15.55 50.58
N SER A 57 -23.11 -16.09 49.38
CA SER A 57 -23.17 -17.52 49.04
C SER A 57 -23.06 -17.60 47.51
N PHE A 58 -22.53 -18.69 46.95
CA PHE A 58 -22.33 -18.94 45.50
C PHE A 58 -20.98 -18.50 44.88
N ILE A 59 -19.86 -18.93 45.46
CA ILE A 59 -18.57 -19.10 44.73
C ILE A 59 -18.55 -20.50 44.08
N LYS A 60 -19.48 -20.81 43.16
CA LYS A 60 -19.41 -22.07 42.39
C LYS A 60 -19.70 -22.00 40.89
N ASP A 61 -20.03 -20.83 40.34
CA ASP A 61 -20.31 -20.68 38.89
C ASP A 61 -19.36 -19.72 38.17
N ILE A 62 -18.09 -19.65 38.59
CA ILE A 62 -17.03 -18.79 37.99
C ILE A 62 -16.43 -19.37 36.68
N LEU A 63 -16.92 -20.50 36.15
CA LEU A 63 -16.46 -21.05 34.87
C LEU A 63 -17.62 -21.43 33.94
N GLY A 64 -18.56 -20.51 33.80
CA GLY A 64 -19.54 -20.51 32.72
C GLY A 64 -19.59 -19.12 32.12
N PHE A 65 -18.61 -18.77 31.28
CA PHE A 65 -18.79 -17.69 30.30
C PHE A 65 -19.91 -18.14 29.35
N SER A 66 -21.16 -18.00 29.79
CA SER A 66 -22.27 -17.93 28.86
C SER A 66 -21.99 -16.68 28.04
N LYS A 67 -21.61 -16.92 26.79
CA LYS A 67 -21.65 -15.99 25.68
C LYS A 67 -23.03 -15.34 25.71
N SER A 68 -23.14 -14.26 26.49
CA SER A 68 -24.30 -13.39 26.46
C SER A 68 -24.25 -12.84 25.06
N ALA A 69 -25.26 -13.17 24.25
CA ALA A 69 -25.43 -12.55 22.95
C ALA A 69 -25.58 -11.05 23.21
N VAL A 70 -24.46 -10.33 23.20
CA VAL A 70 -24.44 -8.89 22.99
C VAL A 70 -25.07 -8.75 21.61
N ALA A 71 -26.25 -8.16 21.58
CA ALA A 71 -26.88 -7.79 20.33
C ALA A 71 -25.86 -6.94 19.55
N GLN A 72 -25.35 -7.47 18.44
CA GLN A 72 -24.78 -6.65 17.37
C GLN A 72 -25.80 -5.54 17.11
N GLY A 73 -25.48 -4.29 17.48
CA GLY A 73 -26.32 -3.12 17.19
C GLY A 73 -26.74 -2.22 18.37
N SER A 74 -26.58 -2.59 19.65
CA SER A 74 -26.94 -1.66 20.74
C SER A 74 -25.77 -0.73 21.11
N GLY A 75 -25.91 0.56 20.84
CA GLY A 75 -24.96 1.60 21.27
C GLY A 75 -23.90 2.01 20.25
N VAL A 76 -23.91 1.43 19.05
CA VAL A 76 -22.97 1.77 17.96
C VAL A 76 -23.48 2.88 17.04
N SER A 77 -24.76 3.25 17.14
CA SER A 77 -25.39 4.30 16.33
C SER A 77 -25.37 5.65 17.03
N GLY A 78 -25.25 6.73 16.25
CA GLY A 78 -25.29 8.10 16.75
C GLY A 78 -24.00 8.58 17.40
N ILE A 79 -22.89 7.87 17.18
CA ILE A 79 -21.56 8.25 17.66
C ILE A 79 -21.00 9.31 16.70
N GLU A 80 -20.65 10.48 17.21
CA GLU A 80 -19.97 11.51 16.43
C GLU A 80 -18.50 11.09 16.27
N VAL A 81 -18.05 11.00 15.01
CA VAL A 81 -16.68 10.64 14.63
C VAL A 81 -16.04 11.85 13.94
N LEU A 82 -14.93 12.31 14.47
CA LEU A 82 -14.21 13.48 13.97
C LEU A 82 -12.81 13.08 13.51
N ALA A 83 -12.41 13.50 12.32
CA ALA A 83 -11.05 13.34 11.82
C ALA A 83 -10.24 14.63 12.03
N PHE A 84 -9.07 14.50 12.66
CA PHE A 84 -8.11 15.59 12.82
C PHE A 84 -6.79 15.28 12.13
N VAL A 85 -6.25 16.26 11.41
CA VAL A 85 -4.89 16.24 10.85
C VAL A 85 -4.15 17.47 11.36
N ASN A 86 -2.96 17.28 11.96
CA ASN A 86 -2.18 18.36 12.58
C ASN A 86 -2.99 19.21 13.59
N GLY A 87 -3.93 18.58 14.31
CA GLY A 87 -4.80 19.23 15.31
C GLY A 87 -5.95 20.06 14.72
N GLN A 88 -6.13 20.07 13.40
CA GLN A 88 -7.25 20.71 12.73
C GLN A 88 -8.26 19.65 12.30
N GLU A 89 -9.54 19.89 12.58
CA GLU A 89 -10.64 19.04 12.09
C GLU A 89 -10.70 19.15 10.56
N VAL A 90 -10.63 18.01 9.88
CA VAL A 90 -10.66 17.92 8.41
C VAL A 90 -11.99 17.37 7.90
N ASP A 91 -12.65 16.50 8.65
CA ASP A 91 -13.97 15.97 8.33
C ASP A 91 -14.68 15.38 9.56
N SER A 92 -15.98 15.13 9.45
CA SER A 92 -16.79 14.49 10.49
C SER A 92 -17.97 13.69 9.93
N ASP A 93 -18.37 12.66 10.66
CA ASP A 93 -19.54 11.84 10.35
C ASP A 93 -20.22 11.32 11.63
N VAL A 94 -21.41 10.74 11.49
CA VAL A 94 -22.18 10.14 12.59
C VAL A 94 -22.54 8.71 12.24
N THR A 95 -22.24 7.78 13.13
CA THR A 95 -22.46 6.35 12.87
C THR A 95 -23.94 6.00 12.67
N ASP A 96 -24.20 5.12 11.69
CA ASP A 96 -25.54 4.61 11.40
C ASP A 96 -25.99 3.48 12.34
N GLU A 97 -27.11 2.82 12.03
CA GLU A 97 -27.65 1.69 12.83
C GLU A 97 -26.72 0.47 12.86
N GLU A 98 -25.82 0.34 11.88
CA GLU A 98 -24.83 -0.74 11.78
C GLU A 98 -23.46 -0.34 12.37
N GLY A 99 -23.35 0.90 12.86
CA GLY A 99 -22.13 1.47 13.41
C GLY A 99 -21.15 1.99 12.35
N THR A 100 -21.58 2.17 11.11
CA THR A 100 -20.71 2.56 9.99
C THR A 100 -20.56 4.07 9.87
N PHE A 101 -19.38 4.52 9.44
CA PHE A 101 -19.07 5.92 9.16
C PHE A 101 -18.14 6.06 7.94
N THR A 102 -18.11 7.23 7.32
CA THR A 102 -17.24 7.55 6.17
C THR A 102 -16.68 8.96 6.29
N LEU A 103 -15.35 9.08 6.21
CA LEU A 103 -14.62 10.35 6.31
C LEU A 103 -13.73 10.56 5.09
N SER A 104 -13.62 11.79 4.62
CA SER A 104 -12.72 12.24 3.55
C SER A 104 -11.58 13.05 4.15
N VAL A 105 -10.36 12.53 4.07
CA VAL A 105 -9.19 13.12 4.73
C VAL A 105 -8.09 13.46 3.72
N PRO A 106 -7.20 14.42 4.03
CA PRO A 106 -5.98 14.61 3.26
C PRO A 106 -5.16 13.30 3.25
N GLY A 107 -4.83 12.81 2.06
CA GLY A 107 -3.97 11.63 1.93
C GLY A 107 -2.54 11.88 2.41
N GLY A 108 -1.81 10.81 2.70
CA GLY A 108 -0.44 10.86 3.20
C GLY A 108 -0.32 11.38 4.63
N SER A 109 -1.41 11.36 5.40
CA SER A 109 -1.49 11.98 6.73
C SER A 109 -1.83 10.97 7.83
N ASN A 110 -1.25 11.16 9.02
CA ASN A 110 -1.75 10.56 10.24
C ASN A 110 -3.02 11.30 10.68
N VAL A 111 -4.13 10.56 10.78
CA VAL A 111 -5.44 11.07 11.15
C VAL A 111 -5.77 10.62 12.57
N LEU A 112 -6.02 11.57 13.47
CA LEU A 112 -6.58 11.25 14.77
C LEU A 112 -8.10 11.20 14.65
N LEU A 113 -8.67 10.02 14.82
CA LEU A 113 -10.12 9.82 14.90
C LEU A 113 -10.57 9.99 16.35
N GLU A 114 -11.42 10.97 16.62
CA GLU A 114 -12.06 11.16 17.92
C GLU A 114 -13.50 10.65 17.87
N PHE A 115 -13.83 9.69 18.75
CA PHE A 115 -15.17 9.14 18.93
C PHE A 115 -15.83 9.78 20.14
N ARG A 116 -17.02 10.34 19.94
CA ARG A 116 -17.81 10.98 21.00
C ARG A 116 -19.13 10.25 21.17
N THR A 117 -19.28 9.63 22.33
CA THR A 117 -20.55 9.03 22.76
C THR A 117 -21.24 9.96 23.77
N GLU A 118 -22.44 9.60 24.21
CA GLU A 118 -23.12 10.31 25.31
C GLU A 118 -22.34 10.20 26.65
N GLU A 119 -21.57 9.13 26.83
CA GLU A 119 -20.95 8.79 28.12
C GLU A 119 -19.46 9.13 28.21
N PHE A 120 -18.73 9.07 27.09
CA PHE A 120 -17.28 9.22 27.07
C PHE A 120 -16.75 9.69 25.71
N ARG A 121 -15.45 10.01 25.69
CA ARG A 121 -14.70 10.38 24.49
C ARG A 121 -13.38 9.64 24.47
N VAL A 122 -13.05 9.07 23.33
CA VAL A 122 -11.81 8.33 23.10
C VAL A 122 -11.31 8.61 21.69
N SER A 123 -10.03 8.35 21.46
CA SER A 123 -9.41 8.64 20.17
C SER A 123 -8.42 7.56 19.78
N VAL A 124 -8.25 7.37 18.47
CA VAL A 124 -7.24 6.46 17.91
C VAL A 124 -6.61 7.11 16.67
N GLU A 125 -5.34 6.83 16.43
CA GLU A 125 -4.65 7.30 15.23
C GLU A 125 -4.73 6.25 14.12
N VAL A 126 -5.03 6.70 12.90
CA VAL A 126 -5.09 5.90 11.68
C VAL A 126 -4.33 6.64 10.59
N PHE A 127 -3.44 5.94 9.88
CA PHE A 127 -2.80 6.54 8.70
C PHE A 127 -3.67 6.38 7.46
N ALA A 128 -3.82 7.46 6.68
CA ALA A 128 -4.54 7.44 5.41
C ALA A 128 -3.56 7.62 4.23
N PRO A 129 -3.15 6.53 3.53
CA PRO A 129 -2.29 6.63 2.35
C PRO A 129 -2.95 7.45 1.24
N GLU A 130 -2.17 8.15 0.42
CA GLU A 130 -2.73 9.03 -0.63
C GLU A 130 -3.62 8.30 -1.62
N GLY A 131 -4.87 8.77 -1.76
CA GLY A 131 -5.83 8.21 -2.70
C GLY A 131 -6.38 6.82 -2.30
N ALA A 132 -6.00 6.29 -1.14
CA ALA A 132 -6.47 4.99 -0.67
C ALA A 132 -7.84 5.09 0.02
N THR A 133 -8.52 3.96 0.09
CA THR A 133 -9.67 3.73 0.97
C THR A 133 -9.21 2.86 2.14
N VAL A 134 -9.22 3.41 3.35
CA VAL A 134 -8.87 2.69 4.57
C VAL A 134 -10.16 2.22 5.23
N ASN A 135 -10.36 0.91 5.33
CA ASN A 135 -11.45 0.32 6.10
C ASN A 135 -10.94 0.04 7.53
N VAL A 136 -11.60 0.58 8.55
CA VAL A 136 -11.23 0.38 9.95
C VAL A 136 -12.36 -0.23 10.76
N THR A 137 -12.04 -1.27 11.52
CA THR A 137 -12.94 -1.84 12.52
C THR A 137 -12.48 -1.38 13.89
N VAL A 138 -13.37 -0.77 14.67
CA VAL A 138 -13.02 -0.15 15.95
C VAL A 138 -13.94 -0.67 17.06
N SER A 139 -13.35 -1.00 18.21
CA SER A 139 -14.07 -1.21 19.46
C SER A 139 -13.83 -0.05 20.42
N LEU A 140 -14.86 0.32 21.17
CA LEU A 140 -14.81 1.47 22.07
C LEU A 140 -15.03 1.04 23.51
N THR A 141 -14.16 1.52 24.40
CA THR A 141 -14.33 1.47 25.85
C THR A 141 -14.29 2.90 26.42
N PRO A 142 -14.68 3.11 27.70
CA PRO A 142 -14.59 4.42 28.32
C PRO A 142 -13.17 4.93 28.54
N GLU A 143 -12.17 4.06 28.36
CA GLU A 143 -10.76 4.37 28.60
C GLU A 143 -9.99 4.54 27.28
N GLU A 144 -10.34 3.78 26.24
CA GLU A 144 -9.65 3.80 24.95
C GLU A 144 -10.54 3.40 23.77
N ALA A 145 -10.10 3.79 22.57
CA ALA A 145 -10.56 3.24 21.30
C ALA A 145 -9.47 2.31 20.79
N GLU A 146 -9.85 1.08 20.43
CA GLU A 146 -8.95 0.07 19.91
C GLU A 146 -9.34 -0.26 18.47
N VAL A 147 -8.37 -0.18 17.57
CA VAL A 147 -8.55 -0.62 16.18
C VAL A 147 -8.36 -2.13 16.17
N GLU A 148 -9.45 -2.85 15.88
CA GLU A 148 -9.48 -4.31 15.82
C GLU A 148 -8.93 -4.82 14.47
N GLU A 149 -9.14 -4.05 13.39
CA GLU A 149 -8.76 -4.43 12.04
C GLU A 149 -8.56 -3.18 11.18
N VAL A 150 -7.52 -3.17 10.34
CA VAL A 150 -7.29 -2.16 9.31
C VAL A 150 -7.07 -2.87 7.99
N GLU A 151 -7.90 -2.55 7.01
CA GLU A 151 -7.68 -2.94 5.62
C GLU A 151 -7.43 -1.68 4.79
N VAL A 152 -6.37 -1.69 3.98
CA VAL A 152 -6.12 -0.61 3.04
C VAL A 152 -6.50 -1.11 1.65
N ALA A 153 -7.63 -0.63 1.16
CA ALA A 153 -8.03 -0.82 -0.22
C ALA A 153 -7.41 0.29 -1.09
N GLY A 154 -6.50 -0.10 -1.98
CA GLY A 154 -5.81 0.79 -2.88
C GLY A 154 -4.34 0.96 -2.52
N ALA A 155 -3.67 1.78 -3.32
CA ALA A 155 -2.22 1.78 -3.34
C ALA A 155 -1.58 2.66 -2.25
N ILE A 156 -0.37 2.29 -1.83
CA ILE A 156 0.46 3.11 -0.94
C ILE A 156 1.38 3.98 -1.80
N ARG A 157 1.42 5.28 -1.49
CA ARG A 157 2.25 6.29 -2.15
C ARG A 157 3.03 7.09 -1.12
N CYS A 158 4.30 7.34 -1.40
CA CYS A 158 5.12 8.22 -0.60
C CYS A 158 6.19 8.92 -1.44
N GLU A 159 6.20 10.25 -1.44
CA GLU A 159 7.16 11.04 -2.24
C GLU A 159 8.23 11.73 -1.40
N THR A 160 7.90 12.06 -0.15
CA THR A 160 8.81 12.76 0.77
C THR A 160 8.56 12.38 2.21
N GLY A 161 9.58 12.53 3.06
CA GLY A 161 9.46 12.33 4.50
C GLY A 161 9.71 10.90 4.93
N VAL A 162 9.29 10.58 6.15
CA VAL A 162 9.38 9.23 6.72
C VAL A 162 7.96 8.77 7.02
N LEU A 163 7.59 7.61 6.51
CA LEU A 163 6.30 6.99 6.71
C LEU A 163 6.51 5.58 7.26
N SER A 164 6.04 5.33 8.49
CA SER A 164 6.11 4.02 9.12
C SER A 164 4.69 3.48 9.31
N LEU A 165 4.42 2.29 8.76
CA LEU A 165 3.11 1.63 8.76
C LEU A 165 3.22 0.27 9.42
N SER A 166 2.23 -0.09 10.24
CA SER A 166 2.17 -1.39 10.91
C SER A 166 0.81 -2.02 10.66
N PHE A 167 0.80 -3.29 10.25
CA PHE A 167 -0.39 -4.07 9.92
C PHE A 167 -0.33 -5.47 10.55
N ASP A 168 -1.47 -6.03 10.92
CA ASP A 168 -1.53 -7.48 11.20
C ASP A 168 -1.41 -8.26 9.89
N GLU A 169 -2.07 -7.81 8.83
CA GLU A 169 -1.94 -8.31 7.47
C GLU A 169 -2.09 -7.13 6.50
N LEU A 170 -1.16 -7.00 5.55
CA LEU A 170 -1.27 -6.03 4.47
C LEU A 170 -1.71 -6.73 3.19
N SER A 171 -2.95 -6.48 2.77
CA SER A 171 -3.49 -6.99 1.50
C SER A 171 -3.89 -5.82 0.60
N ILE A 172 -3.25 -5.71 -0.56
CA ILE A 172 -3.60 -4.72 -1.61
C ILE A 172 -3.99 -5.48 -2.88
N GLU A 173 -5.22 -5.26 -3.33
CA GLU A 173 -5.71 -5.70 -4.63
C GLU A 173 -5.84 -4.47 -5.55
N GLY A 174 -4.94 -4.37 -6.53
CA GLY A 174 -4.98 -3.35 -7.56
C GLY A 174 -5.99 -3.63 -8.68
N ASP A 175 -6.23 -2.62 -9.50
CA ASP A 175 -7.05 -2.72 -10.73
C ASP A 175 -6.22 -3.05 -11.99
N GLY A 176 -4.89 -3.08 -11.84
CA GLY A 176 -3.90 -3.40 -12.84
C GLY A 176 -3.36 -2.19 -13.60
N GLU A 177 -3.78 -0.97 -13.24
CA GLU A 177 -3.31 0.27 -13.85
C GLU A 177 -2.30 1.03 -12.99
N GLU A 178 -2.17 0.65 -11.72
CA GLU A 178 -1.29 1.31 -10.77
C GLU A 178 -0.43 0.31 -9.98
N ASP A 179 0.73 0.77 -9.50
CA ASP A 179 1.59 -0.03 -8.61
C ASP A 179 0.92 -0.20 -7.24
N CYS A 180 1.09 -1.32 -6.53
CA CYS A 180 0.53 -1.48 -5.19
C CYS A 180 1.22 -0.53 -4.19
N ILE A 181 2.56 -0.48 -4.22
CA ILE A 181 3.37 0.37 -3.35
C ILE A 181 4.32 1.18 -4.22
N ARG A 182 4.33 2.50 -4.04
CA ARG A 182 5.25 3.41 -4.74
C ARG A 182 5.93 4.36 -3.78
N ALA A 183 7.25 4.35 -3.81
CA ALA A 183 8.10 5.28 -3.05
C ALA A 183 8.97 6.08 -4.02
N GLU A 184 8.91 7.41 -3.93
CA GLU A 184 9.63 8.32 -4.82
C GLU A 184 10.43 9.37 -4.04
N GLY A 185 11.19 10.17 -4.77
CA GLY A 185 11.85 11.35 -4.22
C GLY A 185 12.88 10.98 -3.14
N ASN A 186 12.67 11.46 -1.92
CA ASN A 186 13.50 11.13 -0.76
C ASN A 186 12.64 10.54 0.37
N CYS A 187 11.57 9.82 0.02
CA CYS A 187 10.74 9.15 1.01
C CYS A 187 11.49 7.97 1.65
N VAL A 188 11.34 7.80 2.95
CA VAL A 188 11.60 6.54 3.66
C VAL A 188 10.25 5.93 4.03
N LEU A 189 9.88 4.82 3.40
CA LEU A 189 8.67 4.07 3.68
C LEU A 189 9.04 2.76 4.39
N ASP A 190 8.62 2.62 5.65
CA ASP A 190 8.84 1.45 6.49
C ASP A 190 7.50 0.76 6.76
N ILE A 191 7.39 -0.51 6.40
CA ILE A 191 6.17 -1.31 6.52
C ILE A 191 6.50 -2.53 7.39
N GLU A 192 5.81 -2.66 8.50
CA GLU A 192 5.79 -3.87 9.32
C GLU A 192 4.43 -4.56 9.12
N ALA A 193 4.41 -5.84 8.76
CA ALA A 193 3.16 -6.57 8.56
C ALA A 193 3.25 -8.03 9.04
N GLY A 194 2.19 -8.61 9.61
CA GLY A 194 2.19 -10.05 9.91
C GLY A 194 2.28 -10.91 8.65
N SER A 195 1.65 -10.52 7.54
CA SER A 195 1.86 -11.04 6.19
C SER A 195 1.59 -9.96 5.14
N VAL A 196 2.12 -10.12 3.92
CA VAL A 196 1.92 -9.18 2.82
C VAL A 196 1.40 -9.90 1.57
N LEU A 197 0.28 -9.44 1.03
CA LEU A 197 -0.30 -9.87 -0.23
C LEU A 197 -0.51 -8.66 -1.14
N LEU A 198 0.24 -8.60 -2.25
CA LEU A 198 0.12 -7.56 -3.27
C LEU A 198 -0.31 -8.24 -4.56
N SER A 199 -1.50 -7.92 -5.06
CA SER A 199 -2.08 -8.58 -6.23
C SER A 199 -2.79 -7.59 -7.12
N GLY A 200 -2.99 -7.95 -8.40
CA GLY A 200 -3.74 -7.11 -9.33
C GLY A 200 -3.08 -5.77 -9.64
N CYS A 201 -1.80 -5.55 -9.34
CA CYS A 201 -1.12 -4.27 -9.57
C CYS A 201 -0.32 -4.26 -10.89
N GLU A 202 -0.01 -3.07 -11.42
CA GLU A 202 0.98 -2.92 -12.50
C GLU A 202 2.32 -3.51 -12.03
N ARG A 203 2.85 -2.99 -10.93
CA ARG A 203 3.97 -3.56 -10.16
C ARG A 203 3.58 -3.68 -8.69
N CYS A 204 4.12 -4.65 -7.96
CA CYS A 204 3.87 -4.70 -6.52
C CYS A 204 4.59 -3.55 -5.80
N ILE A 205 5.85 -3.32 -6.19
CA ILE A 205 6.70 -2.27 -5.63
C ILE A 205 7.36 -1.50 -6.77
N ASP A 206 7.26 -0.17 -6.74
CA ASP A 206 8.09 0.74 -7.55
C ASP A 206 8.78 1.77 -6.64
N ALA A 207 10.10 1.66 -6.51
CA ALA A 207 10.95 2.61 -5.81
C ALA A 207 11.78 3.43 -6.80
N ARG A 208 11.79 4.75 -6.67
CA ARG A 208 12.52 5.62 -7.60
C ARG A 208 13.14 6.85 -6.95
N GLY A 209 14.17 7.39 -7.60
CA GLY A 209 14.89 8.55 -7.07
C GLY A 209 15.83 8.14 -5.93
N GLY A 210 15.77 8.82 -4.79
CA GLY A 210 16.49 8.48 -3.57
C GLY A 210 15.60 7.87 -2.49
N ALA A 211 14.50 7.23 -2.88
CA ALA A 211 13.56 6.62 -1.94
C ALA A 211 14.14 5.36 -1.28
N GLU A 212 13.79 5.15 -0.02
CA GLU A 212 14.11 3.98 0.78
C GLU A 212 12.80 3.27 1.15
N LEU A 213 12.66 2.00 0.75
CA LEU A 213 11.49 1.19 1.05
C LEU A 213 11.93 -0.04 1.85
N LEU A 214 11.37 -0.18 3.06
CA LEU A 214 11.60 -1.30 3.96
C LEU A 214 10.26 -2.02 4.16
N VAL A 215 10.23 -3.32 3.89
CA VAL A 215 9.08 -4.18 4.19
C VAL A 215 9.58 -5.31 5.08
N ASN A 216 9.10 -5.38 6.31
CA ASN A 216 9.40 -6.43 7.27
C ASN A 216 8.12 -7.22 7.56
N THR A 217 8.14 -8.52 7.33
CA THR A 217 7.00 -9.39 7.62
C THR A 217 7.33 -10.64 8.42
N ALA A 218 6.44 -10.98 9.36
CA ALA A 218 6.56 -12.18 10.19
C ALA A 218 6.06 -13.46 9.48
N GLY A 219 5.33 -13.30 8.37
CA GLY A 219 4.72 -14.35 7.58
C GLY A 219 5.23 -14.28 6.15
N ASP A 220 4.38 -14.62 5.19
CA ASP A 220 4.75 -14.64 3.78
C ASP A 220 4.64 -13.24 3.14
N PHE A 221 5.49 -12.99 2.15
CA PHE A 221 5.36 -11.88 1.20
C PHE A 221 5.00 -12.46 -0.17
N LEU A 222 3.79 -12.19 -0.66
CA LEU A 222 3.32 -12.59 -1.98
C LEU A 222 3.08 -11.36 -2.85
N CYS A 223 3.73 -11.35 -4.01
CA CYS A 223 3.59 -10.33 -5.04
C CYS A 223 3.15 -10.97 -6.37
N GLU A 224 2.01 -10.51 -6.89
CA GLU A 224 1.50 -10.82 -8.23
C GLU A 224 1.37 -9.53 -9.05
N ALA A 225 2.27 -9.34 -10.01
CA ALA A 225 2.37 -8.13 -10.83
C ALA A 225 2.05 -8.39 -12.31
N ARG A 226 1.46 -7.38 -12.95
CA ARG A 226 1.15 -7.38 -14.41
C ARG A 226 2.32 -6.91 -15.27
N GLU A 227 3.35 -6.33 -14.68
CA GLU A 227 4.63 -6.01 -15.33
C GLU A 227 5.76 -6.53 -14.44
N ASP A 228 6.69 -5.66 -14.03
CA ASP A 228 7.75 -6.02 -13.08
C ASP A 228 7.17 -6.29 -11.69
N GLY A 229 7.68 -7.29 -10.97
CA GLY A 229 7.27 -7.53 -9.57
C GLY A 229 7.74 -6.43 -8.66
N ILE A 230 9.06 -6.26 -8.59
CA ILE A 230 9.74 -5.17 -7.88
C ILE A 230 10.56 -4.38 -8.88
N ARG A 231 10.32 -3.07 -8.96
CA ARG A 231 11.12 -2.13 -9.73
C ARG A 231 11.84 -1.14 -8.83
N SER A 232 13.14 -0.94 -9.07
CA SER A 232 13.96 0.06 -8.39
C SER A 232 14.78 0.84 -9.41
N ARG A 233 14.81 2.18 -9.32
CA ARG A 233 15.53 3.03 -10.27
C ARG A 233 16.10 4.33 -9.68
N GLY A 234 17.28 4.72 -10.14
CA GLY A 234 17.98 5.89 -9.62
C GLY A 234 18.92 5.49 -8.50
N THR A 235 18.85 6.15 -7.35
CA THR A 235 19.63 5.81 -6.14
C THR A 235 18.73 5.23 -5.04
N SER A 236 17.69 4.49 -5.42
CA SER A 236 16.68 3.97 -4.51
C SER A 236 17.13 2.67 -3.84
N PHE A 237 16.62 2.43 -2.63
CA PHE A 237 16.87 1.24 -1.84
C PHE A 237 15.56 0.51 -1.55
N VAL A 238 15.49 -0.78 -1.84
CA VAL A 238 14.37 -1.65 -1.48
C VAL A 238 14.88 -2.81 -0.65
N ARG A 239 14.30 -3.03 0.53
CA ARG A 239 14.54 -4.23 1.34
C ARG A 239 13.23 -4.89 1.69
N VAL A 240 13.10 -6.16 1.33
CA VAL A 240 12.00 -7.02 1.79
C VAL A 240 12.61 -8.10 2.69
N SER A 241 12.13 -8.19 3.92
CA SER A 241 12.56 -9.17 4.92
C SER A 241 11.34 -9.93 5.42
N SER A 242 11.39 -11.25 5.33
CA SER A 242 10.25 -12.13 5.59
C SER A 242 10.70 -13.30 6.46
N ALA A 243 9.97 -13.59 7.54
CA ALA A 243 10.19 -14.84 8.30
C ALA A 243 9.49 -16.04 7.62
N GLY A 244 8.49 -15.79 6.78
CA GLY A 244 7.90 -16.76 5.85
C GLY A 244 8.54 -16.67 4.47
N SER A 245 7.87 -17.19 3.45
CA SER A 245 8.39 -17.23 2.08
C SER A 245 8.21 -15.91 1.34
N ILE A 246 9.12 -15.59 0.42
CA ILE A 246 8.96 -14.50 -0.54
C ILE A 246 8.62 -15.10 -1.90
N VAL A 247 7.46 -14.73 -2.46
CA VAL A 247 7.04 -15.14 -3.78
C VAL A 247 6.78 -13.90 -4.63
N ILE A 248 7.49 -13.78 -5.73
CA ILE A 248 7.33 -12.71 -6.73
C ILE A 248 6.96 -13.37 -8.04
N ASN A 249 5.76 -13.08 -8.53
CA ASN A 249 5.24 -13.61 -9.78
C ASN A 249 4.84 -12.45 -10.70
N SER A 250 5.48 -12.38 -11.85
CA SER A 250 5.45 -11.21 -12.72
C SER A 250 5.26 -11.63 -14.17
N SER A 251 4.25 -11.05 -14.83
CA SER A 251 3.95 -11.36 -16.22
C SER A 251 3.28 -10.19 -16.94
N PRO A 252 3.88 -9.65 -18.02
CA PRO A 252 4.82 -10.35 -18.90
C PRO A 252 6.29 -9.98 -18.73
N GLU A 253 6.65 -9.15 -17.74
CA GLU A 253 8.02 -8.64 -17.61
C GLU A 253 8.84 -9.43 -16.58
N ASN A 254 9.59 -8.73 -15.73
CA ASN A 254 10.63 -9.31 -14.89
C ASN A 254 10.12 -9.58 -13.47
N GLY A 255 10.67 -10.58 -12.79
CA GLY A 255 10.43 -10.70 -11.34
C GLY A 255 10.95 -9.45 -10.62
N ILE A 256 12.21 -9.09 -10.91
CA ILE A 256 12.87 -7.89 -10.40
C ILE A 256 13.51 -7.12 -11.55
N ARG A 257 13.27 -5.81 -11.60
CA ARG A 257 13.95 -4.87 -12.50
C ARG A 257 14.63 -3.77 -11.71
N ALA A 258 15.95 -3.65 -11.85
CA ALA A 258 16.73 -2.68 -11.11
C ALA A 258 17.66 -1.90 -12.06
N GLU A 259 17.62 -0.56 -11.98
CA GLU A 259 18.22 0.34 -12.96
C GLU A 259 18.98 1.51 -12.30
N GLY A 260 20.12 1.93 -12.86
CA GLY A 260 20.88 3.08 -12.35
C GLY A 260 21.85 2.71 -11.24
N ASP A 261 21.77 3.36 -10.08
CA ASP A 261 22.61 3.14 -8.90
C ASP A 261 21.75 2.60 -7.73
N SER A 262 20.77 1.75 -8.02
CA SER A 262 19.79 1.25 -7.07
C SER A 262 20.21 -0.04 -6.37
N GLU A 263 19.61 -0.29 -5.20
CA GLU A 263 19.85 -1.48 -4.39
C GLU A 263 18.54 -2.21 -4.06
N ILE A 264 18.53 -3.54 -4.18
CA ILE A 264 17.42 -4.40 -3.79
C ILE A 264 17.95 -5.57 -2.95
N ILE A 265 17.39 -5.76 -1.76
CA ILE A 265 17.74 -6.85 -0.85
C ILE A 265 16.48 -7.64 -0.52
N LEU A 266 16.49 -8.94 -0.80
CA LEU A 266 15.44 -9.88 -0.41
C LEU A 266 15.99 -10.90 0.58
N LEU A 267 15.44 -10.93 1.79
CA LEU A 267 15.83 -11.84 2.87
C LEU A 267 14.62 -12.64 3.32
N SER A 268 14.74 -13.96 3.29
CA SER A 268 13.69 -14.88 3.74
C SER A 268 14.29 -15.90 4.70
N ASP A 269 13.66 -16.15 5.84
CA ASP A 269 14.02 -17.29 6.70
C ASP A 269 13.51 -18.63 6.12
N ALA A 270 12.61 -18.58 5.14
CA ALA A 270 12.04 -19.72 4.42
C ALA A 270 12.43 -19.66 2.94
N ASP A 271 11.50 -19.93 2.03
CA ASP A 271 11.78 -20.05 0.61
C ASP A 271 11.76 -18.68 -0.10
N ILE A 272 12.43 -18.58 -1.25
CA ILE A 272 12.31 -17.46 -2.19
C ILE A 272 12.03 -17.99 -3.61
N PHE A 273 10.94 -17.53 -4.21
CA PHE A 273 10.58 -17.83 -5.59
C PHE A 273 10.42 -16.52 -6.38
N ILE A 274 11.29 -16.30 -7.36
CA ILE A 274 11.24 -15.14 -8.26
C ILE A 274 10.93 -15.65 -9.66
N LEU A 275 9.73 -15.37 -10.14
CA LEU A 275 9.19 -15.85 -11.41
C LEU A 275 8.91 -14.65 -12.31
N GLY A 276 9.84 -14.37 -13.22
CA GLY A 276 9.63 -13.40 -14.29
C GLY A 276 9.30 -14.10 -15.60
N ARG A 277 8.46 -13.47 -16.43
CA ARG A 277 8.13 -14.02 -17.74
C ARG A 277 9.22 -13.73 -18.77
N GLU A 278 9.89 -12.57 -18.69
CA GLU A 278 11.07 -12.24 -19.50
C GLU A 278 12.35 -12.66 -18.76
N HIS A 279 12.71 -11.97 -17.68
CA HIS A 279 13.83 -12.34 -16.82
C HIS A 279 13.42 -12.50 -15.36
N GLY A 280 14.05 -13.42 -14.63
CA GLY A 280 13.87 -13.48 -13.17
C GLY A 280 14.34 -12.19 -12.51
N ILE A 281 15.58 -11.79 -12.79
CA ILE A 281 16.19 -10.53 -12.36
C ILE A 281 16.86 -9.84 -13.56
N ARG A 282 16.53 -8.57 -13.79
CA ARG A 282 17.18 -7.69 -14.77
C ARG A 282 17.85 -6.51 -14.06
N ALA A 283 19.17 -6.40 -14.18
CA ALA A 283 19.98 -5.40 -13.49
C ALA A 283 20.84 -4.58 -14.48
N GLU A 284 20.60 -3.27 -14.57
CA GLU A 284 21.25 -2.37 -15.55
C GLU A 284 21.89 -1.15 -14.88
N GLY A 285 23.20 -0.95 -15.07
CA GLY A 285 23.93 0.20 -14.51
C GLY A 285 24.95 -0.19 -13.44
N ASN A 286 24.91 0.44 -12.27
CA ASN A 286 25.69 0.09 -11.08
C ASN A 286 24.77 -0.37 -9.96
N VAL A 287 24.08 -1.48 -10.23
CA VAL A 287 23.01 -1.98 -9.37
C VAL A 287 23.55 -3.04 -8.41
N PHE A 288 23.00 -3.12 -7.20
CA PHE A 288 23.23 -4.24 -6.30
C PHE A 288 21.91 -4.97 -6.02
N VAL A 289 21.86 -6.27 -6.30
CA VAL A 289 20.73 -7.13 -5.93
C VAL A 289 21.25 -8.28 -5.10
N ASP A 290 20.70 -8.47 -3.90
CA ASP A 290 21.05 -9.57 -3.00
C ASP A 290 19.81 -10.38 -2.64
N VAL A 291 19.88 -11.69 -2.83
CA VAL A 291 18.78 -12.63 -2.57
C VAL A 291 19.30 -13.75 -1.67
N GLU A 292 18.80 -13.79 -0.44
CA GLU A 292 19.17 -14.78 0.57
C GLU A 292 17.91 -15.48 1.11
N ALA A 293 17.83 -16.79 0.88
CA ALA A 293 16.77 -17.65 1.39
C ALA A 293 17.34 -18.62 2.44
N GLY A 294 16.61 -18.82 3.54
CA GLY A 294 16.90 -19.86 4.53
C GLY A 294 16.51 -21.26 4.06
N GLY A 295 15.57 -21.34 3.10
CA GLY A 295 15.03 -22.56 2.50
C GLY A 295 15.41 -22.76 1.02
N GLU A 296 14.45 -23.20 0.22
CA GLU A 296 14.62 -23.32 -1.23
C GLU A 296 14.65 -21.94 -1.88
N CYS A 297 15.53 -21.76 -2.86
CA CYS A 297 15.51 -20.56 -3.69
C CYS A 297 15.47 -20.93 -5.17
N THR A 298 14.52 -20.36 -5.91
CA THR A 298 14.42 -20.49 -7.36
C THR A 298 14.21 -19.13 -8.01
N ILE A 299 14.98 -18.88 -9.08
CA ILE A 299 14.84 -17.71 -9.92
C ILE A 299 14.63 -18.22 -11.35
N GLU A 300 13.48 -17.88 -11.93
CA GLU A 300 13.08 -18.30 -13.27
C GLU A 300 12.78 -17.08 -14.15
N GLY A 301 13.32 -17.12 -15.37
CA GLY A 301 12.97 -16.20 -16.44
C GLY A 301 12.85 -16.93 -17.77
N GLY A 302 11.95 -16.47 -18.64
CA GLY A 302 11.71 -17.09 -19.94
C GLY A 302 12.91 -16.97 -20.89
N GLU A 303 13.61 -15.84 -20.85
CA GLU A 303 14.85 -15.61 -21.61
C GLU A 303 16.09 -15.94 -20.78
N SER A 304 16.17 -15.42 -19.54
CA SER A 304 17.23 -15.75 -18.59
C SER A 304 16.77 -15.61 -17.14
N ALA A 305 17.33 -16.40 -16.22
CA ALA A 305 17.07 -16.21 -14.79
C ALA A 305 17.64 -14.87 -14.32
N ILE A 306 18.82 -14.51 -14.81
CA ILE A 306 19.52 -13.27 -14.47
C ILE A 306 20.04 -12.62 -15.75
N ARG A 307 19.75 -11.33 -15.93
CA ARG A 307 20.28 -10.47 -16.98
C ARG A 307 21.05 -9.32 -16.33
N ILE A 308 22.34 -9.19 -16.67
CA ILE A 308 23.22 -8.14 -16.16
C ILE A 308 23.74 -7.29 -17.32
N GLU A 309 23.57 -5.98 -17.20
CA GLU A 309 24.17 -4.96 -18.06
C GLU A 309 24.90 -3.92 -17.19
N GLY A 310 26.10 -3.51 -17.61
CA GLY A 310 26.92 -2.56 -16.86
C GLY A 310 27.74 -3.20 -15.73
N ASN A 311 27.97 -2.45 -14.65
CA ASN A 311 28.76 -2.87 -13.49
C ASN A 311 27.90 -3.48 -12.36
N SER A 312 26.69 -3.93 -12.69
CA SER A 312 25.75 -4.47 -11.70
C SER A 312 26.26 -5.77 -11.08
N VAL A 313 25.91 -5.99 -9.81
CA VAL A 313 26.23 -7.19 -9.05
C VAL A 313 24.92 -7.81 -8.56
N VAL A 314 24.66 -9.04 -8.99
CA VAL A 314 23.51 -9.83 -8.53
C VAL A 314 24.04 -11.03 -7.75
N ASN A 315 23.82 -11.04 -6.45
CA ASN A 315 24.12 -12.15 -5.56
C ASN A 315 22.84 -12.94 -5.29
N THR A 316 22.83 -14.22 -5.67
CA THR A 316 21.68 -15.10 -5.49
C THR A 316 22.02 -16.29 -4.60
N GLY A 317 23.11 -16.22 -3.81
CA GLY A 317 23.54 -17.32 -2.95
C GLY A 317 23.57 -18.68 -3.67
N SER A 318 22.71 -19.60 -3.23
CA SER A 318 22.55 -20.94 -3.81
C SER A 318 21.24 -21.16 -4.59
N CYS A 319 20.61 -20.10 -5.10
CA CYS A 319 19.37 -20.20 -5.87
C CYS A 319 19.53 -21.09 -7.11
N ASN A 320 18.50 -21.89 -7.39
CA ASN A 320 18.36 -22.61 -8.65
C ASN A 320 17.95 -21.62 -9.74
N LEU A 321 18.79 -21.47 -10.77
CA LEU A 321 18.60 -20.49 -11.84
C LEU A 321 18.06 -21.16 -13.11
N ILE A 322 16.77 -20.99 -13.38
CA ILE A 322 16.08 -21.55 -14.54
C ILE A 322 16.02 -20.50 -15.65
N GLY A 323 16.67 -20.79 -16.78
CA GLY A 323 16.90 -19.83 -17.87
C GLY A 323 18.35 -19.37 -17.98
N GLY A 324 19.18 -19.60 -16.95
CA GLY A 324 20.61 -19.28 -16.96
C GLY A 324 20.93 -17.81 -16.70
N ILE A 325 22.19 -17.44 -16.87
CA ILE A 325 22.70 -16.08 -16.62
C ILE A 325 23.18 -15.50 -17.96
N ASP A 326 22.74 -14.29 -18.27
CA ASP A 326 23.17 -13.50 -19.42
C ASP A 326 23.85 -12.21 -18.97
N VAL A 327 25.08 -11.99 -19.45
CA VAL A 327 25.92 -10.86 -19.04
C VAL A 327 26.47 -10.18 -20.29
N ASP A 328 26.00 -8.95 -20.54
CA ASP A 328 26.56 -8.13 -21.60
C ASP A 328 27.79 -7.40 -21.09
N ASN A 329 28.92 -7.69 -21.73
CA ASN A 329 30.19 -7.04 -21.47
C ASN A 329 30.45 -6.02 -22.58
N ASP A 330 29.72 -4.90 -22.56
CA ASP A 330 29.98 -3.74 -23.43
C ASP A 330 31.04 -2.79 -22.83
#